data_AF-A0A5C6DFE8-F1
#
_entry.id   AF-A0A5C6DFE8-F1
#
_cell.length_a   1.000
_cell.length_b   1.000
_cell.length_c   1.000
_cell.angle_alpha   90.00
_cell.angle_beta   90.00
_cell.angle_gamma   90.00
#
_symmetry.space_group_name_H-M   'P 1'
#
loop_
_entity.id
_entity.type
_entity.pdbx_description
1 polymer ?
#
loop_
_entity_poly.entity_id
_entity_poly.type
_entity_poly.pdbx_seq_one_letter_code
_entity_poly.pdbx_strand_id
1 'polypeptide(L)'
;MTHTAWLDRVSTYVDQLEQIAGTLEMSLSQARLRTSAVNLSALPDQISEWVAAVGQLESMVAERETLLSAADAPAKGTTLIEKLASTGTASDLALMQRCKEVAATVSMAHHCALSLFVCQYHLASFSSDVLRLLSGADAPPTYQSSVGGVGSSEERQRGGGRLFNDAA
;
A
#
# COMPACT_ATOMS: atom_id res chain seq x y z
N MET A 1 -35.04 21.64 -9.61
CA MET A 1 -34.57 20.76 -10.71
C MET A 1 -33.05 20.61 -10.75
N THR A 2 -32.28 21.29 -9.91
CA THR A 2 -30.80 21.22 -9.89
C THR A 2 -30.25 20.01 -9.12
N HIS A 3 -30.93 19.58 -8.04
CA HIS A 3 -30.53 18.44 -7.21
C HIS A 3 -30.41 17.11 -7.98
N THR A 4 -31.28 16.88 -8.97
CA THR A 4 -31.25 15.67 -9.80
C THR A 4 -30.00 15.59 -10.67
N ALA A 5 -29.53 16.71 -11.21
CA ALA A 5 -28.31 16.76 -12.01
C ALA A 5 -27.04 16.55 -11.17
N TRP A 6 -27.02 17.06 -9.93
CA TRP A 6 -25.95 16.75 -8.97
C TRP A 6 -25.94 15.27 -8.62
N LEU A 7 -27.10 14.69 -8.35
CA LEU A 7 -27.22 13.28 -7.97
C LEU A 7 -26.75 12.33 -9.08
N ASP A 8 -27.09 12.60 -10.34
CA ASP A 8 -26.63 11.81 -11.49
C ASP A 8 -25.10 11.84 -11.62
N ARG A 9 -24.48 13.01 -11.38
CA ARG A 9 -23.02 13.13 -11.34
C ARG A 9 -22.40 12.35 -10.19
N VAL A 10 -22.99 12.42 -8.99
CA VAL A 10 -22.52 11.63 -7.85
C VAL A 10 -22.67 10.13 -8.12
N SER A 11 -23.76 9.69 -8.76
CA SER A 11 -23.93 8.29 -9.15
C SER A 11 -22.83 7.85 -10.12
N THR A 12 -22.59 8.63 -11.17
CA THR A 12 -21.53 8.35 -12.16
C THR A 12 -20.16 8.27 -11.50
N TYR A 13 -19.87 9.19 -10.58
CA TYR A 13 -18.64 9.21 -9.80
C TYR A 13 -18.48 7.94 -8.95
N VAL A 14 -19.54 7.51 -8.25
CA VAL A 14 -19.53 6.29 -7.43
C VAL A 14 -19.34 5.05 -8.32
N ASP A 15 -19.98 4.99 -9.47
CA ASP A 15 -19.83 3.89 -10.43
C ASP A 15 -18.37 3.76 -10.91
N GLN A 16 -17.74 4.89 -11.25
CA GLN A 16 -16.33 4.91 -11.65
C GLN A 16 -15.39 4.52 -10.51
N LEU A 17 -15.63 5.04 -9.30
CA LEU A 17 -14.83 4.71 -8.13
C LEU A 17 -14.93 3.23 -7.76
N GLU A 18 -16.13 2.64 -7.89
CA GLU A 18 -16.38 1.21 -7.70
C GLU A 18 -15.57 0.36 -8.69
N GLN A 19 -15.59 0.73 -9.98
CA GLN A 19 -14.81 0.04 -11.02
C GLN A 19 -13.30 0.10 -10.76
N ILE A 20 -12.77 1.27 -10.38
CA ILE A 20 -11.36 1.46 -10.07
C ILE A 20 -10.98 0.63 -8.83
N ALA A 21 -11.78 0.71 -7.76
CA ALA A 21 -11.54 -0.03 -6.53
C ALA A 21 -11.55 -1.55 -6.75
N GLY A 22 -12.51 -2.06 -7.52
CA GLY A 22 -12.58 -3.49 -7.86
C GLY A 22 -11.39 -3.96 -8.71
N THR A 23 -10.95 -3.13 -9.66
CA THR A 23 -9.75 -3.42 -10.46
C THR A 23 -8.49 -3.48 -9.59
N LEU A 24 -8.35 -2.54 -8.65
CA LEU A 24 -7.24 -2.51 -7.71
C LEU A 24 -7.24 -3.74 -6.80
N GLU A 25 -8.38 -4.11 -6.23
CA GLU A 25 -8.51 -5.31 -5.38
C GLU A 25 -8.13 -6.59 -6.11
N MET A 26 -8.59 -6.74 -7.36
CA MET A 26 -8.23 -7.88 -8.20
C MET A 26 -6.71 -7.92 -8.47
N SER A 27 -6.12 -6.78 -8.83
CA SER A 27 -4.69 -6.71 -9.12
C SER A 27 -3.82 -6.97 -7.88
N LEU A 28 -4.19 -6.44 -6.72
CA LEU A 28 -3.52 -6.73 -5.44
C LEU A 28 -3.63 -8.22 -5.07
N SER A 29 -4.80 -8.82 -5.28
CA SER A 29 -5.01 -10.26 -5.06
C SER A 29 -4.12 -11.11 -5.97
N GLN A 30 -3.97 -10.73 -7.24
CA GLN A 30 -3.08 -11.40 -8.18
C GLN A 30 -1.61 -11.27 -7.77
N ALA A 31 -1.17 -10.10 -7.32
CA ALA A 31 0.20 -9.93 -6.85
C ALA A 31 0.51 -10.74 -5.59
N ARG A 32 -0.45 -10.89 -4.68
CA ARG A 32 -0.30 -11.79 -3.53
C ARG A 32 0.01 -13.22 -3.98
N LEU A 33 -0.75 -13.74 -4.95
CA LEU A 33 -0.54 -15.09 -5.50
C LEU A 33 0.81 -15.23 -6.23
N ARG A 34 1.23 -14.20 -6.97
CA ARG A 34 2.52 -14.24 -7.71
C ARG A 34 3.73 -14.11 -6.80
N THR A 35 3.61 -13.35 -5.71
CA THR A 35 4.64 -13.27 -4.67
C THR A 35 4.89 -14.63 -4.04
N SER A 36 3.82 -15.37 -3.71
CA SER A 36 3.97 -16.74 -3.21
C SER A 36 4.59 -17.71 -4.23
N ALA A 37 4.50 -17.40 -5.53
CA ALA A 37 5.07 -18.21 -6.60
C ALA A 37 6.49 -17.78 -7.03
N VAL A 38 7.07 -16.73 -6.42
CA VAL A 38 8.40 -16.17 -6.76
C VAL A 38 8.57 -15.90 -8.27
N ASN A 39 7.49 -15.49 -8.95
CA ASN A 39 7.55 -15.17 -10.37
C ASN A 39 7.87 -13.69 -10.58
N LEU A 40 9.16 -13.37 -10.58
CA LEU A 40 9.67 -11.99 -10.57
C LEU A 40 9.63 -11.27 -11.94
N SER A 41 9.38 -11.99 -13.04
CA SER A 41 9.43 -11.39 -14.39
C SER A 41 8.22 -10.52 -14.73
N ALA A 42 7.07 -10.72 -14.08
CA ALA A 42 5.83 -9.97 -14.32
C ALA A 42 5.62 -8.77 -13.37
N LEU A 43 6.57 -8.52 -12.46
CA LEU A 43 6.49 -7.45 -11.47
C LEU A 43 6.48 -6.03 -12.06
N PRO A 44 7.30 -5.69 -13.08
CA PRO A 44 7.33 -4.34 -13.65
C PRO A 44 6.00 -3.89 -14.27
N ASP A 45 5.35 -4.76 -15.04
CA ASP A 45 4.06 -4.46 -15.69
C ASP A 45 2.97 -4.24 -14.63
N GLN A 46 2.98 -5.05 -13.58
CA GLN A 46 2.03 -4.95 -12.47
C GLN A 46 2.21 -3.68 -11.64
N ILE A 47 3.46 -3.23 -11.43
CA ILE A 47 3.75 -1.94 -10.80
C ILE A 47 3.21 -0.79 -11.65
N SER A 48 3.35 -0.85 -12.98
CA SER A 48 2.79 0.16 -13.88
C SER A 48 1.27 0.24 -13.79
N GLU A 49 0.58 -0.91 -13.74
CA GLU A 49 -0.88 -0.97 -13.55
C GLU A 49 -1.31 -0.35 -12.21
N TRP A 50 -0.55 -0.59 -11.13
CA TRP A 50 -0.84 0.00 -9.83
C TRP A 50 -0.64 1.50 -9.80
N VAL A 51 0.44 2.01 -10.38
CA VAL A 51 0.67 3.46 -10.49
C VAL A 51 -0.47 4.12 -11.24
N ALA A 52 -0.92 3.52 -12.35
CA ALA A 52 -2.06 4.03 -13.11
C ALA A 52 -3.35 4.03 -12.28
N ALA A 53 -3.66 2.93 -11.58
CA ALA A 53 -4.84 2.83 -10.73
C ALA A 53 -4.84 3.83 -9.57
N VAL A 54 -3.67 4.06 -8.94
CA VAL A 54 -3.51 5.07 -7.89
C VAL A 54 -3.71 6.48 -8.46
N GLY A 55 -3.13 6.79 -9.62
CA GLY A 55 -3.34 8.09 -10.28
C GLY A 55 -4.81 8.34 -10.65
N GLN A 56 -5.56 7.29 -11.00
CA GLN A 56 -7.00 7.38 -11.19
C GLN A 56 -7.73 7.66 -9.87
N LEU A 57 -7.38 6.99 -8.77
CA LEU A 57 -7.94 7.28 -7.44
C LEU A 57 -7.66 8.72 -6.99
N GLU A 58 -6.46 9.24 -7.23
CA GLU A 58 -6.12 10.65 -6.94
C GLU A 58 -6.98 11.62 -7.75
N SER A 59 -7.22 11.30 -9.02
CA SER A 59 -8.13 12.07 -9.88
C SER A 59 -9.56 12.03 -9.36
N MET A 60 -10.02 10.89 -8.84
CA MET A 60 -11.33 10.74 -8.19
C MET A 60 -11.44 11.55 -6.89
N VAL A 61 -10.33 11.76 -6.16
CA VAL A 61 -10.33 12.65 -4.99
C VAL A 61 -10.57 14.10 -5.43
N ALA A 62 -9.90 14.55 -6.49
CA ALA A 62 -10.12 15.88 -7.03
C ALA A 62 -11.57 16.06 -7.52
N GLU A 63 -12.12 15.06 -8.23
CA GLU A 63 -13.51 15.08 -8.68
C GLU A 63 -14.50 15.15 -7.51
N ARG A 64 -14.26 14.40 -6.43
CA ARG A 64 -15.06 14.47 -5.21
C ARG A 64 -15.16 15.90 -4.68
N GLU A 65 -14.05 16.63 -4.62
CA GLU A 65 -14.04 18.02 -4.15
C GLU A 65 -14.85 18.94 -5.07
N THR A 66 -14.85 18.69 -6.39
CA THR A 66 -15.72 19.42 -7.34
C THR A 66 -17.20 19.13 -7.09
N LEU A 67 -17.56 17.88 -6.76
CA LEU A 67 -18.94 17.49 -6.45
C LEU A 67 -19.40 18.08 -5.10
N LEU A 68 -18.52 18.15 -4.12
CA LEU A 68 -18.81 18.73 -2.80
C LEU A 68 -19.00 20.25 -2.86
N SER A 69 -18.25 20.94 -3.72
CA SER A 69 -18.27 22.39 -3.88
C SER A 69 -19.27 22.90 -4.93
N ALA A 70 -19.96 22.00 -5.64
CA ALA A 70 -20.90 22.36 -6.69
C ALA A 70 -22.07 23.21 -6.15
N ALA A 71 -22.48 24.24 -6.91
CA ALA A 71 -23.53 25.18 -6.50
C ALA A 71 -24.92 24.53 -6.33
N ASP A 72 -25.13 23.39 -6.98
CA ASP A 72 -26.34 22.57 -6.91
C ASP A 72 -26.26 21.45 -5.85
N ALA A 73 -25.14 21.31 -5.15
CA ALA A 73 -24.97 20.34 -4.08
C ALA A 73 -25.80 20.73 -2.83
N PRO A 74 -26.26 19.75 -2.02
CA PRO A 74 -26.91 20.03 -0.75
C PRO A 74 -26.05 20.91 0.18
N ALA A 75 -26.67 21.92 0.79
CA ALA A 75 -25.97 22.90 1.63
C ALA A 75 -25.49 22.33 2.97
N LYS A 76 -26.12 21.27 3.48
CA LYS A 76 -25.75 20.62 4.73
C LYS A 76 -24.80 19.45 4.48
N GLY A 77 -23.79 19.29 5.33
CA GLY A 77 -22.82 18.20 5.25
C GLY A 77 -21.52 18.59 4.54
N THR A 78 -20.44 17.97 4.99
CA THR A 78 -19.06 18.15 4.53
C THR A 78 -18.57 17.01 3.64
N THR A 79 -19.25 15.86 3.69
CA THR A 79 -18.95 14.68 2.85
C THR A 79 -20.12 14.36 1.91
N LEU A 80 -19.88 13.56 0.85
CA LEU A 80 -20.94 13.14 -0.07
C LEU A 80 -22.03 12.34 0.66
N ILE A 81 -21.62 11.49 1.61
CA ILE A 81 -22.52 10.70 2.46
C ILE A 81 -23.41 11.62 3.31
N GLU A 82 -22.83 12.64 3.95
CA GLU A 82 -23.59 13.59 4.77
C GLU A 82 -24.53 14.45 3.92
N LYS A 83 -24.09 14.89 2.74
CA LYS A 83 -24.92 15.66 1.80
C LYS A 83 -26.12 14.84 1.33
N LEU A 84 -25.91 13.59 0.92
CA LEU A 84 -26.98 12.65 0.53
C LEU A 84 -27.92 12.33 1.71
N ALA A 85 -27.39 12.19 2.92
CA ALA A 85 -28.22 11.97 4.11
C ALA A 85 -29.09 13.20 4.43
N SER A 86 -28.64 14.41 4.11
CA SER A 86 -29.32 15.65 4.48
C SER A 86 -30.61 15.91 3.69
N THR A 87 -30.75 15.30 2.52
CA THR A 87 -31.90 15.46 1.62
C THR A 87 -32.95 14.39 1.85
N GLY A 88 -32.55 13.21 2.35
CA GLY A 88 -33.44 12.21 2.95
C GLY A 88 -34.39 11.52 1.96
N THR A 89 -34.15 11.63 0.65
CA THR A 89 -34.98 10.92 -0.33
C THR A 89 -34.51 9.47 -0.49
N ALA A 90 -35.41 8.59 -0.97
CA ALA A 90 -35.09 7.16 -1.12
C ALA A 90 -33.91 6.90 -2.08
N SER A 91 -33.80 7.69 -3.16
CA SER A 91 -32.66 7.62 -4.09
C SER A 91 -31.35 8.02 -3.42
N ASP A 92 -31.37 9.05 -2.58
CA ASP A 92 -30.17 9.55 -1.90
C ASP A 92 -29.69 8.55 -0.86
N LEU A 93 -30.62 7.88 -0.15
CA LEU A 93 -30.29 6.84 0.82
C LEU A 93 -29.66 5.62 0.16
N ALA A 94 -30.16 5.20 -1.00
CA ALA A 94 -29.58 4.10 -1.77
C ALA A 94 -28.16 4.45 -2.25
N LEU A 95 -27.97 5.66 -2.80
CA LEU A 95 -26.67 6.13 -3.25
C LEU A 95 -25.69 6.34 -2.08
N MET A 96 -26.18 6.83 -0.93
CA MET A 96 -25.41 6.94 0.30
C MET A 96 -24.89 5.57 0.76
N GLN A 97 -25.74 4.54 0.68
CA GLN A 97 -25.34 3.19 1.05
C GLN A 97 -24.25 2.65 0.10
N ARG A 98 -24.39 2.89 -1.22
CA ARG A 98 -23.34 2.56 -2.19
C ARG A 98 -22.03 3.29 -1.91
N CYS A 99 -22.08 4.59 -1.60
CA CYS A 99 -20.89 5.36 -1.20
C CYS A 99 -20.16 4.73 -0.01
N LYS A 100 -20.90 4.23 1.00
CA LYS A 100 -20.32 3.55 2.17
C LYS A 100 -19.65 2.24 1.80
N GLU A 101 -20.29 1.46 0.94
CA GLU A 101 -19.76 0.17 0.46
C GLU A 101 -18.46 0.37 -0.33
N VAL A 102 -18.46 1.29 -1.31
CA VAL A 102 -17.27 1.60 -2.09
C VAL A 102 -16.14 2.14 -1.21
N ALA A 103 -16.45 3.01 -0.24
CA ALA A 103 -15.45 3.51 0.71
C ALA A 103 -14.81 2.37 1.54
N ALA A 104 -15.61 1.37 1.94
CA ALA A 104 -15.10 0.18 2.63
C ALA A 104 -14.19 -0.65 1.72
N THR A 105 -14.55 -0.85 0.45
CA THR A 105 -13.73 -1.55 -0.55
C THR A 105 -12.39 -0.85 -0.77
N VAL A 106 -12.40 0.48 -0.96
CA VAL A 106 -11.17 1.28 -1.12
C VAL A 106 -10.29 1.17 0.13
N SER A 107 -10.88 1.22 1.32
CA SER A 107 -10.13 1.06 2.58
C SER A 107 -9.50 -0.33 2.70
N MET A 108 -10.20 -1.38 2.28
CA MET A 108 -9.68 -2.75 2.28
C MET A 108 -8.53 -2.90 1.26
N ALA A 109 -8.71 -2.39 0.04
CA ALA A 109 -7.67 -2.40 -0.98
C ALA A 109 -6.40 -1.68 -0.50
N HIS A 110 -6.56 -0.52 0.17
CA HIS A 110 -5.44 0.19 0.78
C HIS A 110 -4.71 -0.66 1.84
N HIS A 111 -5.46 -1.30 2.74
CA HIS A 111 -4.87 -2.18 3.75
C HIS A 111 -4.11 -3.36 3.13
N CYS A 112 -4.68 -4.00 2.11
CA CYS A 112 -4.05 -5.08 1.35
C CYS A 112 -2.76 -4.61 0.66
N ALA A 113 -2.77 -3.42 0.05
CA ALA A 113 -1.60 -2.84 -0.59
C ALA A 113 -0.45 -2.59 0.40
N LEU A 114 -0.75 -2.02 1.57
CA LEU A 114 0.25 -1.81 2.62
C LEU A 114 0.84 -3.13 3.13
N SER A 115 0.00 -4.13 3.36
CA SER A 115 0.45 -5.45 3.79
C SER A 115 1.38 -6.10 2.75
N LEU A 116 0.99 -6.03 1.47
CA LEU A 116 1.82 -6.52 0.37
C LEU A 116 3.16 -5.79 0.29
N PHE A 117 3.17 -4.46 0.40
CA PHE A 117 4.39 -3.67 0.38
C PHE A 117 5.35 -4.08 1.50
N VAL A 118 4.86 -4.23 2.74
CA VAL A 118 5.67 -4.67 3.87
C VAL A 118 6.24 -6.07 3.63
N CYS A 119 5.43 -7.00 3.11
CA CYS A 119 5.88 -8.35 2.76
C CYS A 119 6.97 -8.32 1.69
N GLN A 120 6.80 -7.55 0.61
CA GLN A 120 7.81 -7.42 -0.44
C GLN A 120 9.10 -6.81 0.09
N TYR A 121 9.00 -5.78 0.93
CA TYR A 121 10.16 -5.12 1.53
C TYR A 121 11.00 -6.09 2.35
N HIS A 122 10.36 -6.91 3.18
CA HIS A 122 11.06 -7.92 3.96
C HIS A 122 11.62 -9.05 3.09
N LEU A 123 10.92 -9.50 2.05
CA LEU A 123 11.42 -10.51 1.10
C LEU A 123 12.63 -10.01 0.31
N ALA A 124 12.62 -8.75 -0.15
CA ALA A 124 13.75 -8.14 -0.83
C ALA A 124 14.98 -8.01 0.08
N SER A 125 14.75 -7.69 1.36
CA SER A 125 15.81 -7.57 2.37
C SER A 125 16.36 -8.92 2.80
N PHE A 126 15.56 -9.98 2.76
CA PHE A 126 15.93 -11.33 3.19
C PHE A 126 17.17 -11.87 2.45
N SER A 127 17.28 -11.68 1.15
CA SER A 127 18.44 -12.13 0.38
C SER A 127 19.73 -11.42 0.82
N SER A 128 19.66 -10.12 1.12
CA SER A 128 20.79 -9.36 1.66
C SER A 128 21.16 -9.84 3.07
N ASP A 129 20.16 -10.12 3.91
CA ASP A 129 20.37 -10.62 5.27
C ASP A 129 20.96 -12.04 5.28
N VAL A 130 20.52 -12.93 4.39
CA VAL A 130 21.11 -14.27 4.22
C VAL A 130 22.54 -14.17 3.69
N LEU A 131 22.82 -13.31 2.71
CA LEU A 131 24.19 -13.10 2.23
C LEU A 131 25.09 -12.52 3.33
N ARG A 132 24.58 -11.58 4.13
CA ARG A 132 25.29 -11.02 5.30
C ARG A 132 25.59 -12.10 6.34
N LEU A 133 24.60 -12.93 6.67
CA LEU A 133 24.74 -14.05 7.62
C LEU A 133 25.74 -15.11 7.10
N LEU A 134 25.64 -15.49 5.83
CA LEU A 134 26.54 -16.46 5.19
C LEU A 134 27.97 -15.92 5.01
N SER A 135 28.12 -14.61 4.83
CA SER A 135 29.43 -13.95 4.74
C SER A 135 30.12 -13.73 6.10
N GLY A 136 29.44 -14.03 7.22
CA GLY A 136 29.97 -13.82 8.57
C GLY A 136 30.21 -12.36 8.93
N ALA A 137 29.62 -11.41 8.19
CA ALA A 137 29.78 -9.99 8.41
C ALA A 137 28.86 -9.51 9.55
N ASP A 138 29.28 -9.73 10.79
CA ASP A 138 28.66 -9.14 11.97
C ASP A 138 28.95 -7.63 12.03
N ALA A 139 27.90 -6.83 11.82
CA ALA A 139 27.71 -5.42 12.20
C ALA A 139 28.60 -4.30 11.58
N PRO A 140 28.07 -3.08 11.39
CA PRO A 140 28.84 -1.91 10.97
C PRO A 140 29.86 -1.46 12.05
N PRO A 141 30.97 -0.81 11.67
CA PRO A 141 32.11 -0.60 12.55
C PRO A 141 31.86 0.58 13.50
N THR A 142 31.29 0.33 14.68
CA THR A 142 31.11 1.37 15.72
C THR A 142 32.18 1.41 16.80
N TYR A 143 33.20 0.54 16.74
CA TYR A 143 34.40 0.68 17.58
C TYR A 143 35.66 0.44 16.77
N GLN A 144 36.13 1.48 16.06
CA GLN A 144 37.57 1.62 15.86
C GLN A 144 38.15 1.99 17.22
N SER A 145 38.76 1.02 17.90
CA SER A 145 39.59 1.31 19.07
C SER A 145 40.78 2.13 18.61
N SER A 146 40.68 3.43 18.80
CA SER A 146 41.78 4.38 18.77
C SER A 146 42.68 4.12 19.97
N VAL A 147 43.64 3.21 19.85
CA VAL A 147 44.77 3.14 20.78
C VAL A 147 46.03 2.73 20.00
N GLY A 148 46.91 3.71 19.78
CA GLY A 148 48.29 3.43 19.41
C GLY A 148 49.06 2.79 20.57
N GLY A 149 50.05 1.96 20.26
CA GLY A 149 50.96 1.43 21.28
C GLY A 149 51.54 0.07 20.93
N VAL A 150 52.72 0.10 20.31
CA VAL A 150 53.88 -0.79 20.51
C VAL A 150 53.66 -2.09 21.32
N GLY A 151 53.93 -3.23 20.68
CA GLY A 151 54.69 -4.32 21.30
C GLY A 151 53.94 -5.59 21.73
N SER A 152 54.66 -6.70 21.55
CA SER A 152 54.44 -8.07 22.07
C SER A 152 53.30 -8.93 21.51
N SER A 153 53.71 -9.97 20.78
CA SER A 153 53.03 -11.26 20.68
C SER A 153 52.57 -11.76 22.04
N GLU A 154 51.33 -12.23 22.14
CA GLU A 154 50.96 -13.44 22.89
C GLU A 154 49.53 -13.87 22.54
N GLU A 155 49.36 -15.17 22.32
CA GLU A 155 48.13 -15.85 22.00
C GLU A 155 47.06 -15.65 23.07
N ARG A 156 45.85 -15.21 22.67
CA ARG A 156 44.57 -15.52 23.33
C ARG A 156 43.38 -15.29 22.40
N GLN A 157 43.17 -16.26 21.52
CA GLN A 157 41.93 -17.03 21.43
C GLN A 157 40.61 -16.27 21.71
N ARG A 158 39.88 -15.93 20.65
CA ARG A 158 38.48 -16.35 20.38
C ARG A 158 37.97 -15.74 19.07
N GLY A 159 38.50 -16.27 17.97
CA GLY A 159 37.85 -16.17 16.66
C GLY A 159 36.66 -17.12 16.61
N GLY A 160 35.45 -16.59 16.77
CA GLY A 160 34.19 -17.33 16.75
C GLY A 160 33.73 -17.67 15.34
N GLY A 161 34.54 -18.41 14.58
CA GLY A 161 34.15 -19.04 13.32
C GLY A 161 34.16 -20.57 13.49
N ARG A 162 33.08 -21.14 14.05
CA ARG A 162 32.98 -22.59 14.31
C ARG A 162 31.55 -23.16 14.17
N LEU A 163 30.79 -22.73 13.17
CA LEU A 163 29.49 -23.37 12.88
C LEU A 163 29.55 -24.46 11.79
N PHE A 164 30.64 -24.58 11.03
CA PHE A 164 30.73 -25.49 9.88
C PHE A 164 31.72 -26.66 10.01
N ASN A 165 32.32 -26.89 11.19
CA ASN A 165 33.37 -27.93 11.34
C ASN A 165 32.95 -29.18 12.13
N ASP A 166 31.67 -29.32 12.51
CA ASP A 166 31.15 -30.47 13.29
C ASP A 166 30.31 -31.45 12.44
N ALA A 167 30.45 -31.43 11.11
CA ALA A 167 29.69 -32.30 10.18
C ALA A 167 30.59 -33.16 9.28
N ALA A 168 31.66 -33.74 9.82
CA ALA A 168 32.48 -34.76 9.17
C ALA A 168 32.90 -35.86 10.15
#